data_AF-A0A507FLE0-F1
#
_entry.id   AF-A0A507FLE0-F1
#
_cell.length_a   1.000
_cell.length_b   1.000
_cell.length_c   1.000
_cell.angle_alpha   90.00
_cell.angle_beta   90.00
_cell.angle_gamma   90.00
#
_symmetry.space_group_name_H-M   'P 1'
#
loop_
_entity.id
_entity.type
_entity.pdbx_description
1 polymer ?
#
loop_
_entity_poly.entity_id
_entity_poly.type
_entity_poly.pdbx_seq_one_letter_code
_entity_poly.pdbx_strand_id
1 'polypeptide(L)'
;MAKRKALASKPSSRPASKHSKWTVTKMNMKQPSNEPTSPSFLSSMPIQLSHMDPGVKSLLAQAALAVEAARSCSAQFSASHASNSSTKTASAKMNTLALAALAASEAARESTFPFLEKECAIHTGAYTASCLLVAESHLLLQDEPDSNTKALRAIDLGLLRGGVVDWGPMAASLVERAAAKDVGQRKPQKIEPTPDLKLSDAAMELPPQFIKNSPNAHTIPRIDARSLTLEEFCKTYMEADPPRPVVLTNAIESWPALSRWKSMDYIKQVAKGRLVPVETYAKEDTSLSFLSDSWSHRVIPLDEYIQQYVLDGNKEASLSDNEAGYLAQHPLFDQIPALRHDIGIPEFCHAVTEQDRNAPPDCEVRSGDAPLVSAWLGPSGTVSPLHNDPYHNLLAQIVGTKYVRIYNACDSAKVYPEKTRLGHNSRVNVDSVDSKKISNFISVFPFALAGFGIAGVIVILEIPFVTKWCPTGPRTQKMSEFFSNPVFKTALYAAFSAVMWLSILMAGTSILAAAIGLSFTTLAYGKSTRCAGFLNFFKVSLLYFVHSGVAIIRKDPAAVPLKQPNVAKLAAKAAMSPSKPVKSAAV
;
A
#
# COMPACT_ATOMS: atom_id res chain seq x y z
N MET A 1 -45.72 9.50 -5.07
CA MET A 1 -45.67 9.15 -6.52
C MET A 1 -44.39 9.77 -7.08
N ALA A 2 -43.47 9.13 -7.81
CA ALA A 2 -43.45 7.88 -8.54
C ALA A 2 -42.05 7.23 -8.48
N LYS A 3 -42.06 5.89 -8.62
CA LYS A 3 -40.95 4.94 -8.62
C LYS A 3 -39.94 5.17 -9.76
N ARG A 4 -38.64 4.97 -9.51
CA ARG A 4 -37.71 4.43 -10.52
C ARG A 4 -36.86 3.30 -9.92
N LYS A 5 -37.02 2.13 -10.56
CA LYS A 5 -36.38 0.84 -10.29
C LYS A 5 -34.88 0.90 -10.60
N ALA A 6 -34.05 0.43 -9.67
CA ALA A 6 -32.67 0.02 -9.96
C ALA A 6 -32.66 -1.48 -10.33
N LEU A 7 -32.11 -1.80 -11.50
CA LEU A 7 -31.90 -3.18 -11.97
C LEU A 7 -30.71 -3.78 -11.22
N ALA A 8 -30.95 -4.90 -10.53
CA ALA A 8 -29.91 -5.74 -9.94
C ALA A 8 -29.21 -6.59 -11.02
N SER A 9 -27.89 -6.48 -11.14
CA SER A 9 -27.05 -7.43 -11.88
C SER A 9 -26.62 -8.57 -10.95
N LYS A 10 -26.94 -9.80 -11.35
CA LYS A 10 -26.53 -11.05 -10.68
C LYS A 10 -25.00 -11.20 -10.67
N PRO A 11 -24.37 -11.67 -9.58
CA PRO A 11 -23.00 -12.15 -9.62
C PRO A 11 -22.92 -13.56 -10.23
N SER A 12 -21.95 -13.74 -11.12
CA SER A 12 -21.62 -15.01 -11.78
C SER A 12 -20.93 -15.98 -10.81
N SER A 13 -21.37 -17.23 -10.82
CA SER A 13 -20.82 -18.36 -10.07
C SER A 13 -19.47 -18.84 -10.61
N ARG A 14 -18.50 -19.10 -9.71
CA ARG A 14 -17.36 -20.04 -9.87
C ARG A 14 -16.64 -20.26 -8.51
N PRO A 15 -15.90 -21.36 -8.33
CA PRO A 15 -16.33 -22.55 -7.60
C PRO A 15 -15.82 -22.62 -6.15
N ALA A 16 -16.55 -23.36 -5.32
CA ALA A 16 -16.27 -23.59 -3.91
C ALA A 16 -14.96 -24.38 -3.68
N SER A 17 -14.03 -23.79 -2.95
CA SER A 17 -12.95 -24.52 -2.27
C SER A 17 -13.44 -24.98 -0.89
N LYS A 18 -13.16 -26.24 -0.57
CA LYS A 18 -13.65 -26.98 0.60
C LYS A 18 -13.18 -26.33 1.91
N HIS A 19 -14.08 -25.65 2.62
CA HIS A 19 -13.94 -25.42 4.04
C HIS A 19 -14.60 -26.59 4.80
N SER A 20 -13.81 -27.28 5.62
CA SER A 20 -14.28 -28.27 6.58
C SER A 20 -15.25 -27.61 7.56
N LYS A 21 -16.52 -28.00 7.49
CA LYS A 21 -17.56 -27.62 8.47
C LYS A 21 -17.18 -28.21 9.83
N TRP A 22 -16.77 -27.36 10.76
CA TRP A 22 -16.82 -27.69 12.18
C TRP A 22 -18.25 -27.46 12.67
N THR A 23 -18.93 -28.55 13.02
CA THR A 23 -20.23 -28.53 13.67
C THR A 23 -20.09 -27.93 15.07
N VAL A 24 -20.54 -26.68 15.23
CA VAL A 24 -20.75 -26.07 16.55
C VAL A 24 -21.94 -26.78 17.19
N THR A 25 -21.68 -27.61 18.19
CA THR A 25 -22.72 -28.15 19.07
C THR A 25 -23.32 -26.98 19.84
N LYS A 26 -24.56 -26.59 19.51
CA LYS A 26 -25.34 -25.61 20.28
C LYS A 26 -25.56 -26.17 21.70
N MET A 27 -24.75 -25.75 22.66
CA MET A 27 -25.13 -25.83 24.07
C MET A 27 -26.16 -24.73 24.33
N ASN A 28 -27.37 -25.16 24.65
CA ASN A 28 -28.50 -24.29 24.94
C ASN A 28 -28.37 -23.78 26.39
N MET A 29 -27.60 -22.71 26.60
CA MET A 29 -27.58 -22.00 27.88
C MET A 29 -28.55 -20.83 27.83
N LYS A 30 -29.57 -20.87 28.72
CA LYS A 30 -30.53 -19.78 28.95
C LYS A 30 -29.77 -18.47 29.22
N GLN A 31 -30.16 -17.40 28.53
CA GLN A 31 -29.68 -16.05 28.84
C GLN A 31 -30.12 -15.64 30.25
N PRO A 32 -29.21 -15.21 31.15
CA PRO A 32 -29.60 -14.48 32.35
C PRO A 32 -29.91 -13.02 31.99
N SER A 33 -31.03 -12.52 32.50
CA SER A 33 -31.62 -11.20 32.23
C SER A 33 -31.07 -10.07 33.12
N ASN A 34 -29.80 -10.11 33.51
CA ASN A 34 -29.16 -9.01 34.24
C ASN A 34 -27.91 -8.58 33.48
N GLU A 35 -27.80 -7.29 33.14
CA GLU A 35 -26.53 -6.72 32.64
C GLU A 35 -25.46 -6.96 33.71
N PRO A 36 -24.43 -7.77 33.44
CA PRO A 36 -23.33 -7.92 34.38
C PRO A 36 -22.63 -6.57 34.46
N THR A 37 -22.37 -6.10 35.69
CA THR A 37 -21.44 -4.99 35.94
C THR A 37 -20.18 -5.23 35.10
N SER A 38 -19.89 -4.32 34.18
CA SER A 38 -18.74 -4.45 33.29
C SER A 38 -17.51 -4.77 34.15
N PRO A 39 -16.77 -5.85 33.86
CA PRO A 39 -15.57 -6.18 34.62
C PRO A 39 -14.65 -4.96 34.65
N SER A 40 -14.03 -4.71 35.81
CA SER A 40 -13.21 -3.52 36.11
C SER A 40 -12.15 -3.24 35.03
N PHE A 41 -11.67 -4.32 34.39
CA PHE A 41 -10.71 -4.28 33.29
C PHE A 41 -11.25 -3.67 32.00
N LEU A 42 -12.52 -3.89 31.63
CA LEU A 42 -13.11 -3.29 30.42
C LEU A 42 -13.42 -1.80 30.62
N SER A 43 -13.76 -1.40 31.85
CA SER A 43 -13.98 0.01 32.17
C SER A 43 -12.71 0.85 32.17
N SER A 44 -11.52 0.25 32.28
CA SER A 44 -10.25 0.95 32.17
C SER A 44 -9.71 1.04 30.73
N MET A 45 -10.37 0.41 29.75
CA MET A 45 -9.94 0.44 28.36
C MET A 45 -10.45 1.69 27.63
N PRO A 46 -9.72 2.19 26.62
CA PRO A 46 -10.17 3.28 25.76
C PRO A 46 -11.23 2.80 24.75
N ILE A 47 -12.38 2.30 25.24
CA ILE A 47 -13.47 1.79 24.41
C ILE A 47 -14.82 2.35 24.86
N GLN A 48 -15.61 2.81 23.91
CA GLN A 48 -17.00 3.19 24.14
C GLN A 48 -17.94 2.01 23.85
N LEU A 49 -18.58 1.48 24.90
CA LEU A 49 -19.47 0.31 24.79
C LEU A 49 -20.88 0.63 24.25
N SER A 50 -21.28 1.91 24.23
CA SER A 50 -22.66 2.36 23.92
C SER A 50 -23.08 2.14 22.46
N HIS A 51 -22.12 2.02 21.55
CA HIS A 51 -22.36 1.91 20.10
C HIS A 51 -21.77 0.62 19.49
N MET A 52 -21.34 -0.31 20.34
CA MET A 52 -20.78 -1.59 19.91
C MET A 52 -21.89 -2.56 19.53
N ASP A 53 -21.62 -3.42 18.54
CA ASP A 53 -22.52 -4.53 18.23
C ASP A 53 -22.80 -5.38 19.49
N PRO A 54 -24.07 -5.72 19.79
CA PRO A 54 -24.42 -6.45 21.00
C PRO A 54 -23.75 -7.83 21.12
N GLY A 55 -23.50 -8.51 19.99
CA GLY A 55 -22.80 -9.78 19.95
C GLY A 55 -21.33 -9.62 20.34
N VAL A 56 -20.66 -8.63 19.75
CA VAL A 56 -19.27 -8.28 20.09
C VAL A 56 -19.16 -7.88 21.57
N LYS A 57 -20.06 -7.00 22.04
CA LYS A 57 -20.09 -6.55 23.45
C LYS A 57 -20.24 -7.72 24.42
N SER A 58 -21.15 -8.65 24.12
CA SER A 58 -21.42 -9.82 24.96
C SER A 58 -20.22 -10.78 25.02
N LEU A 59 -19.62 -11.10 23.87
CA LEU A 59 -18.46 -11.99 23.82
C LEU A 59 -17.23 -11.35 24.48
N LEU A 60 -17.01 -10.05 24.28
CA LEU A 60 -15.92 -9.33 24.94
C LEU A 60 -16.08 -9.31 26.47
N ALA A 61 -17.30 -9.11 26.98
CA ALA A 61 -17.60 -9.18 28.41
C ALA A 61 -17.35 -10.59 28.98
N GLN A 62 -17.78 -11.64 28.27
CA GLN A 62 -17.54 -13.03 28.66
C GLN A 62 -16.05 -13.37 28.69
N ALA A 63 -15.29 -12.93 27.70
CA ALA A 63 -13.84 -13.10 27.65
C ALA A 63 -13.15 -12.43 28.83
N ALA A 64 -13.50 -11.17 29.13
CA ALA A 64 -12.95 -10.44 30.26
C ALA A 64 -13.22 -11.13 31.61
N LEU A 65 -14.45 -11.61 31.83
CA LEU A 65 -14.81 -12.37 33.04
C LEU A 65 -14.05 -13.70 33.14
N ALA A 66 -13.88 -14.40 32.02
CA ALA A 66 -13.15 -15.67 32.00
C ALA A 66 -11.66 -15.47 32.31
N VAL A 67 -11.02 -14.43 31.76
CA VAL A 67 -9.63 -14.06 32.07
C VAL A 67 -9.49 -13.65 33.53
N GLU A 68 -10.42 -12.87 34.08
CA GLU A 68 -10.40 -12.47 35.50
C GLU A 68 -10.52 -13.67 36.44
N ALA A 69 -11.38 -14.64 36.11
CA ALA A 69 -11.51 -15.88 36.87
C ALA A 69 -10.22 -16.73 36.81
N ALA A 70 -9.61 -16.86 35.63
CA ALA A 70 -8.35 -17.59 35.45
C ALA A 70 -7.19 -16.90 36.21
N ARG A 71 -7.10 -15.56 36.14
CA ARG A 71 -6.10 -14.76 36.86
C ARG A 71 -6.24 -14.92 38.37
N SER A 72 -7.47 -14.84 38.88
CA SER A 72 -7.76 -15.01 40.32
C SER A 72 -7.37 -16.40 40.82
N CYS A 73 -7.68 -17.44 40.04
CA CYS A 73 -7.26 -18.81 40.34
C CYS A 73 -5.72 -18.95 40.36
N SER A 74 -5.03 -18.31 39.42
CA SER A 74 -3.56 -18.33 39.34
C SER A 74 -2.89 -17.61 40.52
N ALA A 75 -3.44 -16.48 40.95
CA ALA A 75 -2.95 -15.74 42.12
C ALA A 75 -3.11 -16.56 43.42
N GLN A 76 -4.27 -17.20 43.62
CA GLN A 76 -4.52 -18.07 44.78
C GLN A 76 -3.58 -19.28 44.81
N PHE A 77 -3.24 -19.84 43.64
CA PHE A 77 -2.29 -20.95 43.54
C PHE A 77 -0.86 -20.52 43.88
N SER A 78 -0.42 -19.37 43.36
CA SER A 78 0.92 -18.82 43.65
C SER A 78 1.12 -18.54 45.14
N ALA A 79 0.08 -18.10 45.85
CA ALA A 79 0.10 -17.88 47.29
C ALA A 79 0.12 -19.18 48.13
N SER A 80 -0.47 -20.27 47.61
CA SER A 80 -0.59 -21.56 48.33
C SER A 80 0.58 -22.54 48.07
N HIS A 81 1.39 -22.32 47.03
CA HIS A 81 2.62 -23.08 46.77
C HIS A 81 3.73 -22.94 47.83
N ALA A 82 3.53 -22.09 48.84
CA ALA A 82 4.35 -22.08 50.05
C ALA A 82 4.08 -23.28 50.99
N SER A 83 3.05 -24.12 50.75
CA SER A 83 2.73 -25.26 51.62
C SER A 83 2.08 -26.48 50.91
N ASN A 84 2.87 -27.52 50.66
CA ASN A 84 2.51 -28.95 50.51
C ASN A 84 1.58 -29.48 49.38
N SER A 85 1.63 -30.82 49.25
CA SER A 85 1.33 -31.80 48.19
C SER A 85 0.00 -31.79 47.40
N SER A 86 -0.82 -30.74 47.41
CA SER A 86 -2.10 -30.67 46.64
C SER A 86 -1.95 -30.19 45.17
N THR A 87 -0.71 -30.16 44.67
CA THR A 87 -0.28 -29.31 43.56
C THR A 87 -0.82 -29.70 42.18
N LYS A 88 -1.04 -31.01 41.91
CA LYS A 88 -1.46 -31.49 40.58
C LYS A 88 -2.91 -31.13 40.23
N THR A 89 -3.86 -31.33 41.14
CA THR A 89 -5.29 -31.05 40.88
C THR A 89 -5.55 -29.55 40.75
N ALA A 90 -4.85 -28.74 41.55
CA ALA A 90 -4.95 -27.28 41.48
C ALA A 90 -4.31 -26.71 40.20
N SER A 91 -3.17 -27.27 39.75
CA SER A 91 -2.55 -26.96 38.45
C SER A 91 -3.49 -27.30 37.28
N ALA A 92 -4.11 -28.49 37.28
CA ALA A 92 -5.04 -28.89 36.23
C ALA A 92 -6.28 -27.97 36.14
N LYS A 93 -6.84 -27.57 37.29
CA LYS A 93 -7.95 -26.60 37.37
C LYS A 93 -7.54 -25.24 36.80
N MET A 94 -6.35 -24.75 37.13
CA MET A 94 -5.85 -23.47 36.62
C MET A 94 -5.68 -23.51 35.10
N ASN A 95 -5.06 -24.57 34.56
CA ASN A 95 -4.88 -24.72 33.13
C ASN A 95 -6.22 -24.81 32.38
N THR A 96 -7.22 -25.47 32.98
CA THR A 96 -8.58 -25.57 32.41
C THR A 96 -9.25 -24.20 32.32
N LEU A 97 -9.13 -23.37 33.35
CA LEU A 97 -9.64 -22.00 33.34
C LEU A 97 -8.90 -21.12 32.34
N ALA A 98 -7.59 -21.26 32.21
CA ALA A 98 -6.79 -20.53 31.22
C ALA A 98 -7.18 -20.92 29.77
N LEU A 99 -7.43 -22.21 29.49
CA LEU A 99 -7.93 -22.67 28.19
C LEU A 99 -9.33 -22.14 27.88
N ALA A 100 -10.23 -22.11 28.87
CA ALA A 100 -11.56 -21.52 28.71
C ALA A 100 -11.50 -20.01 28.45
N ALA A 101 -10.62 -19.30 29.16
CA ALA A 101 -10.36 -17.88 28.96
C ALA A 101 -9.79 -17.59 27.56
N LEU A 102 -8.86 -18.43 27.08
CA LEU A 102 -8.33 -18.33 25.73
C LEU A 102 -9.42 -18.50 24.69
N ALA A 103 -10.22 -19.57 24.78
CA ALA A 103 -11.31 -19.83 23.84
C ALA A 103 -12.35 -18.70 23.81
N ALA A 104 -12.71 -18.15 24.98
CA ALA A 104 -13.62 -17.01 25.06
C ALA A 104 -13.01 -15.75 24.43
N SER A 105 -11.72 -15.50 24.67
CA SER A 105 -11.00 -14.34 24.11
C SER A 105 -10.84 -14.43 22.60
N GLU A 106 -10.57 -15.61 22.05
CA GLU A 106 -10.52 -15.83 20.61
C GLU A 106 -11.90 -15.66 19.96
N ALA A 107 -12.96 -16.19 20.56
CA ALA A 107 -14.32 -15.98 20.08
C ALA A 107 -14.71 -14.49 20.08
N ALA A 108 -14.33 -13.73 21.12
CA ALA A 108 -14.50 -12.28 21.15
C ALA A 108 -13.73 -11.60 20.01
N ARG A 109 -12.47 -11.99 19.78
CA ARG A 109 -11.64 -11.44 18.71
C ARG A 109 -12.23 -11.70 17.33
N GLU A 110 -12.62 -12.93 17.02
CA GLU A 110 -13.21 -13.30 15.74
C GLU A 110 -14.53 -12.57 15.47
N SER A 111 -15.34 -12.34 16.52
CA SER A 111 -16.61 -11.64 16.39
C SER A 111 -16.48 -10.20 15.85
N THR A 112 -15.29 -9.60 15.97
CA THR A 112 -15.02 -8.24 15.47
C THR A 112 -14.71 -8.18 13.97
N PHE A 113 -14.26 -9.28 13.35
CA PHE A 113 -13.78 -9.31 11.96
C PHE A 113 -14.76 -8.74 10.93
N PRO A 114 -16.08 -9.04 10.97
CA PRO A 114 -17.04 -8.47 10.02
C PRO A 114 -17.15 -6.94 10.07
N PHE A 115 -16.64 -6.30 11.13
CA PHE A 115 -16.72 -4.86 11.36
C PHE A 115 -15.41 -4.12 11.04
N LEU A 116 -14.28 -4.84 10.98
CA LEU A 116 -12.96 -4.23 10.76
C LEU A 116 -12.82 -3.65 9.34
N GLU A 117 -13.46 -4.24 8.33
CA GLU A 117 -13.45 -3.71 6.95
C GLU A 117 -14.15 -2.35 6.80
N LYS A 118 -14.95 -1.95 7.80
CA LYS A 118 -15.71 -0.69 7.78
C LYS A 118 -15.01 0.44 8.53
N GLU A 119 -13.78 0.22 9.01
CA GLU A 119 -12.96 1.19 9.75
C GLU A 119 -13.72 1.87 10.91
N CYS A 120 -14.48 1.08 11.67
CA CYS A 120 -15.18 1.57 12.84
C CYS A 120 -14.24 1.57 14.05
N ALA A 121 -13.90 2.76 14.56
CA ALA A 121 -13.00 2.94 15.72
C ALA A 121 -13.43 2.09 16.93
N ILE A 122 -14.74 1.98 17.21
CA ILE A 122 -15.28 1.20 18.34
C ILE A 122 -14.95 -0.30 18.21
N HIS A 123 -15.11 -0.87 17.01
CA HIS A 123 -14.84 -2.30 16.78
C HIS A 123 -13.33 -2.58 16.67
N THR A 124 -12.56 -1.58 16.25
CA THR A 124 -11.09 -1.63 16.30
C THR A 124 -10.58 -1.67 17.75
N GLY A 125 -11.18 -0.87 18.63
CA GLY A 125 -10.91 -0.94 20.07
C GLY A 125 -11.31 -2.29 20.67
N ALA A 126 -12.49 -2.81 20.30
CA ALA A 126 -12.94 -4.15 20.74
C ALA A 126 -11.98 -5.27 20.29
N TYR A 127 -11.50 -5.20 19.05
CA TYR A 127 -10.50 -6.13 18.53
C TYR A 127 -9.21 -6.06 19.35
N THR A 128 -8.72 -4.86 19.61
CA THR A 128 -7.50 -4.64 20.38
C THR A 128 -7.63 -5.17 21.82
N ALA A 129 -8.76 -4.89 22.47
CA ALA A 129 -9.07 -5.44 23.79
C ALA A 129 -9.07 -6.98 23.81
N SER A 130 -9.73 -7.59 22.83
CA SER A 130 -9.76 -9.06 22.71
C SER A 130 -8.38 -9.65 22.47
N CYS A 131 -7.51 -8.97 21.71
CA CYS A 131 -6.12 -9.36 21.52
C CYS A 131 -5.31 -9.34 22.83
N LEU A 132 -5.51 -8.33 23.68
CA LEU A 132 -4.85 -8.28 25.00
C LEU A 132 -5.38 -9.39 25.94
N LEU A 133 -6.66 -9.72 25.87
CA LEU A 133 -7.25 -10.84 26.62
C LEU A 133 -6.73 -12.20 26.13
N VAL A 134 -6.56 -12.39 24.82
CA VAL A 134 -5.89 -13.57 24.25
C VAL A 134 -4.45 -13.66 24.76
N ALA A 135 -3.72 -12.53 24.75
CA ALA A 135 -2.34 -12.50 25.23
C ALA A 135 -2.24 -12.89 26.70
N GLU A 136 -3.10 -12.34 27.55
CA GLU A 136 -3.13 -12.68 28.96
C GLU A 136 -3.51 -14.14 29.20
N SER A 137 -4.49 -14.66 28.46
CA SER A 137 -4.89 -16.06 28.52
C SER A 137 -3.72 -16.99 28.22
N HIS A 138 -2.92 -16.68 27.21
CA HIS A 138 -1.68 -17.42 26.92
C HIS A 138 -0.69 -17.35 28.10
N LEU A 139 -0.49 -16.18 28.70
CA LEU A 139 0.43 -16.03 29.84
C LEU A 139 0.00 -16.80 31.10
N LEU A 140 -1.29 -17.13 31.21
CA LEU A 140 -1.89 -17.93 32.30
C LEU A 140 -1.80 -19.45 32.06
N LEU A 141 -1.56 -19.91 30.83
CA LEU A 141 -1.38 -21.33 30.52
C LEU A 141 -0.09 -21.87 31.15
N GLN A 142 -0.14 -23.12 31.63
CA GLN A 142 1.04 -23.85 32.11
C GLN A 142 1.55 -24.79 31.03
N ASP A 143 2.89 -24.87 30.91
CA ASP A 143 3.61 -25.83 30.06
C ASP A 143 3.21 -25.84 28.57
N GLU A 144 2.55 -24.78 28.10
CA GLU A 144 2.20 -24.62 26.69
C GLU A 144 3.40 -24.11 25.89
N PRO A 145 3.84 -24.85 24.85
CA PRO A 145 4.95 -24.43 24.01
C PRO A 145 4.61 -23.12 23.30
N ASP A 146 5.62 -22.25 23.25
CA ASP A 146 5.58 -20.93 22.61
C ASP A 146 4.48 -20.01 23.14
N SER A 147 3.95 -20.23 24.35
CA SER A 147 2.86 -19.42 24.89
C SER A 147 3.24 -17.93 24.98
N ASN A 148 4.49 -17.61 25.35
CA ASN A 148 4.99 -16.24 25.38
C ASN A 148 5.00 -15.61 23.97
N THR A 149 5.45 -16.37 22.96
CA THR A 149 5.44 -15.92 21.57
C THR A 149 4.01 -15.67 21.09
N LYS A 150 3.07 -16.58 21.38
CA LYS A 150 1.65 -16.41 21.04
C LYS A 150 1.05 -15.18 21.74
N ALA A 151 1.41 -14.94 23.01
CA ALA A 151 1.01 -13.75 23.73
C ALA A 151 1.54 -12.47 23.08
N LEU A 152 2.85 -12.42 22.76
CA LEU A 152 3.45 -11.28 22.07
C LEU A 152 2.79 -11.03 20.71
N ARG A 153 2.55 -12.08 19.92
CA ARG A 153 1.84 -11.97 18.64
C ARG A 153 0.43 -11.43 18.78
N ALA A 154 -0.29 -11.85 19.82
CA ALA A 154 -1.62 -11.32 20.10
C ALA A 154 -1.56 -9.82 20.47
N ILE A 155 -0.60 -9.41 21.31
CA ILE A 155 -0.36 -8.00 21.63
C ILE A 155 -0.04 -7.20 20.36
N ASP A 156 0.88 -7.70 19.54
CA ASP A 156 1.32 -7.04 18.31
C ASP A 156 0.16 -6.82 17.33
N LEU A 157 -0.70 -7.83 17.12
CA LEU A 157 -1.92 -7.71 16.32
C LEU A 157 -2.89 -6.65 16.88
N GLY A 158 -3.03 -6.59 18.20
CA GLY A 158 -3.81 -5.57 18.87
C GLY A 158 -3.26 -4.18 18.60
N LEU A 159 -1.96 -3.95 18.88
CA LEU A 159 -1.33 -2.63 18.71
C LEU A 159 -1.28 -2.18 17.25
N LEU A 160 -1.09 -3.09 16.30
CA LEU A 160 -1.13 -2.78 14.85
C LEU A 160 -2.51 -2.29 14.39
N ARG A 161 -3.58 -2.65 15.10
CA ARG A 161 -4.95 -2.22 14.78
C ARG A 161 -5.42 -1.05 15.63
N GLY A 162 -5.23 -1.13 16.95
CA GLY A 162 -5.68 -0.11 17.91
C GLY A 162 -4.76 1.11 18.00
N GLY A 163 -3.53 1.00 17.52
CA GLY A 163 -2.52 2.06 17.65
C GLY A 163 -1.77 1.96 18.98
N VAL A 164 -0.45 2.16 18.91
CA VAL A 164 0.43 2.08 20.09
C VAL A 164 0.23 3.23 21.07
N VAL A 165 -0.23 4.39 20.60
CA VAL A 165 -0.44 5.57 21.44
C VAL A 165 -1.53 5.32 22.47
N ASP A 166 -2.69 4.82 22.02
CA ASP A 166 -3.85 4.62 22.89
C ASP A 166 -3.75 3.33 23.72
N TRP A 167 -3.12 2.28 23.17
CA TRP A 167 -3.13 0.94 23.77
C TRP A 167 -1.80 0.49 24.36
N GLY A 168 -0.70 1.15 24.02
CA GLY A 168 0.65 0.84 24.50
C GLY A 168 0.77 0.82 26.03
N PRO A 169 0.28 1.83 26.76
CA PRO A 169 0.34 1.84 28.23
C PRO A 169 -0.31 0.62 28.89
N MET A 170 -1.43 0.14 28.33
CA MET A 170 -2.12 -1.04 28.84
C MET A 170 -1.45 -2.35 28.42
N ALA A 171 -0.84 -2.38 27.23
CA ALA A 171 -0.08 -3.54 26.76
C ALA A 171 1.28 -3.70 27.47
N ALA A 172 1.86 -2.63 28.01
CA ALA A 172 3.23 -2.62 28.55
C ALA A 172 3.50 -3.75 29.56
N SER A 173 2.65 -3.92 30.57
CA SER A 173 2.81 -4.99 31.57
C SER A 173 2.67 -6.40 30.97
N LEU A 174 1.85 -6.58 29.93
CA LEU A 174 1.75 -7.85 29.21
C LEU A 174 3.02 -8.14 28.42
N VAL A 175 3.58 -7.13 27.74
CA VAL A 175 4.86 -7.24 27.00
C VAL A 175 5.99 -7.61 27.95
N GLU A 176 6.11 -6.94 29.10
CA GLU A 176 7.13 -7.24 30.11
C GLU A 176 7.01 -8.66 30.64
N ARG A 177 5.80 -9.10 31.02
CA ARG A 177 5.57 -10.48 31.51
C ARG A 177 5.90 -11.53 30.45
N ALA A 178 5.53 -11.28 29.20
CA ALA A 178 5.83 -12.19 28.09
C ALA A 178 7.33 -12.24 27.78
N ALA A 179 8.01 -11.09 27.82
CA ALA A 179 9.45 -11.00 27.56
C ALA A 179 10.32 -11.55 28.71
N ALA A 180 9.95 -11.30 29.98
CA ALA A 180 10.73 -11.71 31.15
C ALA A 180 10.84 -13.24 31.29
N LYS A 181 9.77 -13.99 30.96
CA LYS A 181 9.80 -15.46 30.94
C LYS A 181 10.75 -16.03 29.88
N ASP A 182 10.97 -15.30 28.79
CA ASP A 182 11.89 -15.67 27.71
C ASP A 182 13.36 -15.34 28.07
N VAL A 183 13.58 -14.29 28.87
CA VAL A 183 14.91 -13.92 29.40
C VAL A 183 15.37 -14.88 30.50
N GLY A 184 14.48 -15.34 31.39
CA GLY A 184 14.82 -16.27 32.47
C GLY A 184 15.33 -17.65 32.02
N GLN A 185 15.08 -18.03 30.77
CA GLN A 185 15.59 -19.27 30.17
C GLN A 185 16.88 -19.08 29.33
N ARG A 186 17.30 -17.84 29.07
CA ARG A 186 18.43 -17.54 28.21
C ARG A 186 19.67 -17.25 29.06
N LYS A 187 20.69 -18.11 28.97
CA LYS A 187 22.03 -17.79 29.48
C LYS A 187 22.49 -16.49 28.80
N PRO A 188 23.11 -15.53 29.51
CA PRO A 188 23.71 -14.37 28.87
C PRO A 188 24.81 -14.87 27.93
N GLN A 189 24.51 -14.92 26.64
CA GLN A 189 25.53 -15.12 25.63
C GLN A 189 26.32 -13.82 25.58
N LYS A 190 27.61 -13.92 25.87
CA LYS A 190 28.58 -12.88 25.54
C LYS A 190 28.53 -12.75 24.03
N ILE A 191 27.80 -11.75 23.52
CA ILE A 191 27.82 -11.42 22.10
C ILE A 191 29.24 -10.95 21.85
N GLU A 192 30.06 -11.83 21.26
CA GLU A 192 31.39 -11.44 20.83
C GLU A 192 31.22 -10.30 19.82
N PRO A 193 32.04 -9.24 19.90
CA PRO A 193 32.01 -8.19 18.90
C PRO A 193 32.19 -8.86 17.55
N THR A 194 31.15 -8.75 16.72
CA THR A 194 31.22 -9.24 15.35
C THR A 194 32.39 -8.49 14.72
N PRO A 195 33.35 -9.17 14.05
CA PRO A 195 34.36 -8.46 13.30
C PRO A 195 33.61 -7.47 12.41
N ASP A 196 34.03 -6.21 12.42
CA ASP A 196 33.41 -5.18 11.60
C ASP A 196 33.12 -5.80 10.24
N LEU A 197 31.84 -5.91 9.89
CA LEU A 197 31.49 -5.96 8.49
C LEU A 197 32.21 -4.74 7.93
N LYS A 198 33.35 -4.98 7.27
CA LYS A 198 33.98 -3.98 6.43
C LYS A 198 32.89 -3.70 5.42
N LEU A 199 32.06 -2.69 5.73
CA LEU A 199 31.39 -1.89 4.75
C LEU A 199 32.52 -1.54 3.83
N SER A 200 32.58 -2.26 2.71
CA SER A 200 33.65 -2.04 1.75
C SER A 200 33.59 -0.55 1.46
N ASP A 201 34.69 0.16 1.67
CA ASP A 201 34.89 1.53 1.17
C ASP A 201 34.85 1.57 -0.37
N ALA A 202 34.40 0.48 -1.03
CA ALA A 202 33.82 0.55 -2.35
C ALA A 202 32.74 1.63 -2.29
N ALA A 203 33.15 2.83 -2.70
CA ALA A 203 32.27 3.91 -3.05
C ALA A 203 31.09 3.27 -3.75
N MET A 204 29.93 3.26 -3.08
CA MET A 204 28.72 2.77 -3.71
C MET A 204 28.60 3.65 -4.95
N GLU A 205 28.84 3.06 -6.12
CA GLU A 205 28.60 3.75 -7.38
C GLU A 205 27.12 4.06 -7.33
N LEU A 206 26.81 5.30 -6.93
CA LEU A 206 25.48 5.86 -6.91
C LEU A 206 24.93 5.53 -8.31
N PRO A 207 23.82 4.79 -8.41
CA PRO A 207 23.39 4.25 -9.68
C PRO A 207 23.33 5.37 -10.73
N PRO A 208 23.70 5.14 -12.01
CA PRO A 208 23.90 6.21 -13.00
C PRO A 208 22.74 7.21 -13.11
N GLN A 209 21.52 6.77 -12.82
CA GLN A 209 20.31 7.57 -12.76
C GLN A 209 20.29 8.64 -11.64
N PHE A 210 21.04 8.45 -10.55
CA PHE A 210 20.98 9.29 -9.36
C PHE A 210 22.03 10.40 -9.28
N ILE A 211 23.06 10.43 -10.16
CA ILE A 211 24.14 11.45 -10.04
C ILE A 211 24.25 12.44 -11.20
N LYS A 212 24.10 12.06 -12.48
CA LYS A 212 24.83 12.86 -13.50
C LYS A 212 24.09 14.02 -14.18
N ASN A 213 22.77 14.18 -14.01
CA ASN A 213 22.00 15.03 -14.92
C ASN A 213 21.16 16.16 -14.30
N SER A 214 21.32 16.49 -13.02
CA SER A 214 20.59 17.62 -12.41
C SER A 214 21.51 18.82 -12.21
N PRO A 215 21.52 19.82 -13.13
CA PRO A 215 22.42 20.97 -13.06
C PRO A 215 22.25 21.85 -11.81
N ASN A 216 21.15 21.69 -11.06
CA ASN A 216 20.82 22.44 -9.85
C ASN A 216 20.87 21.60 -8.57
N ALA A 217 21.49 20.41 -8.60
CA ALA A 217 21.64 19.60 -7.40
C ALA A 217 22.78 20.13 -6.52
N HIS A 218 22.49 20.35 -5.24
CA HIS A 218 23.47 20.77 -4.23
C HIS A 218 23.62 19.69 -3.16
N THR A 219 24.84 19.48 -2.68
CA THR A 219 25.09 18.61 -1.54
C THR A 219 24.55 19.24 -0.25
N ILE A 220 23.87 18.46 0.57
CA ILE A 220 23.38 18.91 1.88
C ILE A 220 24.61 19.17 2.79
N PRO A 221 24.68 20.33 3.48
CA PRO A 221 25.79 20.64 4.38
C PRO A 221 25.89 19.62 5.51
N ARG A 222 27.12 19.30 5.92
CA ARG A 222 27.43 18.39 7.02
C ARG A 222 28.07 19.17 8.16
N ILE A 223 27.52 19.09 9.36
CA ILE A 223 27.98 19.81 10.55
C ILE A 223 28.21 18.82 11.68
N ASP A 224 29.22 19.06 12.53
CA ASP A 224 29.39 18.31 13.76
C ASP A 224 28.32 18.74 14.77
N ALA A 225 27.49 17.80 15.21
CA ALA A 225 26.46 18.04 16.22
C ALA A 225 27.02 18.70 17.49
N ARG A 226 28.27 18.38 17.85
CA ARG A 226 28.93 18.91 19.06
C ARG A 226 29.31 20.39 18.94
N SER A 227 29.35 20.93 17.72
CA SER A 227 29.67 22.34 17.47
C SER A 227 28.44 23.21 17.24
N LEU A 228 27.23 22.67 17.37
CA LEU A 228 25.99 23.36 17.06
C LEU A 228 25.07 23.38 18.27
N THR A 229 24.71 24.57 18.74
CA THR A 229 23.71 24.70 19.81
C THR A 229 22.29 24.51 19.28
N LEU A 230 21.33 24.20 20.16
CA LEU A 230 19.92 24.06 19.79
C LEU A 230 19.34 25.35 19.19
N GLU A 231 19.70 26.52 19.75
CA GLU A 231 19.26 27.83 19.25
C GLU A 231 19.82 28.14 17.85
N GLU A 232 21.11 27.86 17.62
CA GLU A 232 21.73 28.03 16.31
C GLU A 232 21.12 27.07 15.29
N PHE A 233 20.79 25.84 15.69
CA PHE A 233 20.11 24.87 14.84
C PHE A 233 18.74 25.39 14.40
N CYS A 234 17.91 25.86 15.35
CA CYS A 234 16.62 26.48 15.05
C CYS A 234 16.78 27.64 14.06
N LYS A 235 17.60 28.64 14.42
CA LYS A 235 17.73 29.88 13.65
C LYS A 235 18.33 29.67 12.25
N THR A 236 19.32 28.79 12.14
CA THR A 236 20.10 28.63 10.89
C THR A 236 19.44 27.67 9.90
N TYR A 237 18.73 26.67 10.40
CA TYR A 237 18.19 25.58 9.58
C TYR A 237 16.66 25.52 9.57
N MET A 238 16.02 25.55 10.74
CA MET A 238 14.55 25.41 10.83
C MET A 238 13.83 26.71 10.43
N GLU A 239 14.30 27.85 10.91
CA GLU A 239 13.69 29.18 10.69
C GLU A 239 14.24 29.92 9.47
N ALA A 240 15.16 29.31 8.73
CA ALA A 240 15.57 29.84 7.44
C ALA A 240 14.37 29.94 6.49
N ASP A 241 14.38 30.93 5.59
CA ASP A 241 13.36 31.05 4.55
C ASP A 241 13.99 30.81 3.16
N PRO A 242 13.74 29.66 2.53
CA PRO A 242 13.03 28.49 3.06
C PRO A 242 13.88 27.66 4.05
N PRO A 243 13.27 26.77 4.86
CA PRO A 243 14.00 25.90 5.78
C PRO A 243 15.05 25.05 5.06
N ARG A 244 16.18 24.80 5.72
CA ARG A 244 17.37 24.20 5.10
C ARG A 244 17.66 22.82 5.68
N PRO A 245 17.83 21.78 4.84
CA PRO A 245 18.28 20.48 5.32
C PRO A 245 19.75 20.54 5.77
N VAL A 246 20.08 19.73 6.78
CA VAL A 246 21.45 19.59 7.28
C VAL A 246 21.71 18.14 7.71
N VAL A 247 22.93 17.65 7.51
CA VAL A 247 23.39 16.38 8.07
C VAL A 247 24.15 16.66 9.35
N LEU A 248 23.62 16.20 10.47
CA LEU A 248 24.27 16.27 11.78
C LEU A 248 25.17 15.03 11.97
N THR A 249 26.47 15.23 11.84
CA THR A 249 27.46 14.20 12.18
C THR A 249 27.63 14.10 13.69
N ASN A 250 27.99 12.93 14.20
CA ASN A 250 28.25 12.68 15.62
C ASN A 250 27.04 12.86 16.58
N ALA A 251 25.82 13.06 16.06
CA ALA A 251 24.61 13.26 16.87
C ALA A 251 24.15 12.01 17.65
N ILE A 252 24.61 10.82 17.25
CA ILE A 252 24.17 9.53 17.80
C ILE A 252 25.33 8.66 18.29
N GLU A 253 26.54 9.22 18.50
CA GLU A 253 27.75 8.48 18.89
C GLU A 253 27.57 7.60 20.13
N SER A 254 26.68 8.02 21.06
CA SER A 254 26.42 7.32 22.31
C SER A 254 25.46 6.12 22.18
N TRP A 255 24.84 5.90 21.01
CA TRP A 255 23.82 4.87 20.84
C TRP A 255 24.45 3.45 20.83
N PRO A 256 24.06 2.55 21.75
CA PRO A 256 24.48 1.14 21.68
C PRO A 256 24.16 0.47 20.34
N ALA A 257 23.10 0.91 19.65
CA ALA A 257 22.68 0.42 18.34
C ALA A 257 23.81 0.43 17.29
N LEU A 258 24.70 1.44 17.32
CA LEU A 258 25.82 1.55 16.38
C LEU A 258 26.77 0.34 16.42
N SER A 259 26.82 -0.36 17.54
CA SER A 259 27.60 -1.59 17.71
C SER A 259 26.72 -2.84 17.60
N ARG A 260 25.59 -2.88 18.32
CA ARG A 260 24.75 -4.09 18.45
C ARG A 260 24.02 -4.46 17.17
N TRP A 261 23.56 -3.48 16.40
CA TRP A 261 22.70 -3.73 15.24
C TRP A 261 23.48 -4.05 13.98
N LYS A 262 24.82 -3.98 14.01
CA LYS A 262 25.68 -4.50 12.92
C LYS A 262 25.46 -6.01 12.70
N SER A 263 25.08 -6.74 13.74
CA SER A 263 24.68 -8.14 13.64
C SER A 263 23.15 -8.28 13.58
N MET A 264 22.64 -8.81 12.46
CA MET A 264 21.23 -9.12 12.33
C MET A 264 20.77 -10.23 13.28
N ASP A 265 21.69 -11.07 13.80
CA ASP A 265 21.35 -12.10 14.77
C ASP A 265 20.90 -11.51 16.11
N TYR A 266 21.48 -10.39 16.53
CA TYR A 266 21.02 -9.67 17.73
C TYR A 266 19.56 -9.25 17.57
N ILE A 267 19.22 -8.61 16.44
CA ILE A 267 17.85 -8.14 16.16
C ILE A 267 16.89 -9.33 16.11
N LYS A 268 17.24 -10.40 15.39
CA LYS A 268 16.45 -11.65 15.35
C LYS A 268 16.23 -12.24 16.74
N GLN A 269 17.24 -12.20 17.60
CA GLN A 269 17.16 -12.76 18.96
C GLN A 269 16.21 -11.98 19.87
N VAL A 270 16.30 -10.64 19.86
CA VAL A 270 15.48 -9.77 20.72
C VAL A 270 14.07 -9.56 20.17
N ALA A 271 13.89 -9.73 18.87
CA ALA A 271 12.60 -9.58 18.18
C ALA A 271 11.95 -10.91 17.77
N LYS A 272 12.44 -12.04 18.25
CA LYS A 272 11.97 -13.36 17.85
C LYS A 272 10.46 -13.48 17.98
N GLY A 273 9.78 -13.81 16.89
CA GLY A 273 8.34 -14.05 16.86
C GLY A 273 7.46 -12.81 16.97
N ARG A 274 8.04 -11.60 17.10
CA ARG A 274 7.30 -10.32 17.11
C ARG A 274 6.77 -10.01 15.72
N LEU A 275 5.49 -9.65 15.61
CA LEU A 275 4.87 -9.36 14.33
C LEU A 275 5.09 -7.92 13.91
N VAL A 276 5.50 -7.72 12.66
CA VAL A 276 5.76 -6.40 12.08
C VAL A 276 5.01 -6.26 10.76
N PRO A 277 4.56 -5.04 10.41
CA PRO A 277 4.03 -4.74 9.10
C PRO A 277 5.21 -4.58 8.13
N VAL A 278 5.09 -5.23 6.98
CA VAL A 278 6.09 -5.17 5.90
C VAL A 278 5.37 -4.83 4.61
N GLU A 279 5.81 -3.76 3.97
CA GLU A 279 5.43 -3.43 2.62
C GLU A 279 6.07 -4.44 1.66
N THR A 280 5.25 -5.10 0.84
CA THR A 280 5.75 -6.00 -0.19
C THR A 280 5.33 -5.56 -1.58
N TYR A 281 6.19 -5.79 -2.55
CA TYR A 281 5.97 -5.45 -3.96
C TYR A 281 6.73 -6.40 -4.87
N ALA A 282 6.27 -6.54 -6.12
CA ALA A 282 6.95 -7.39 -7.10
C ALA A 282 8.30 -6.78 -7.50
N LYS A 283 9.37 -7.57 -7.60
CA LYS A 283 10.72 -7.05 -7.93
C LYS A 283 10.80 -6.49 -9.35
N GLU A 284 9.99 -7.02 -10.27
CA GLU A 284 9.85 -6.51 -11.64
C GLU A 284 9.09 -5.17 -11.72
N ASP A 285 8.46 -4.74 -10.62
CA ASP A 285 7.75 -3.48 -10.56
C ASP A 285 8.73 -2.31 -10.42
N THR A 286 8.98 -1.67 -11.55
CA THR A 286 9.85 -0.50 -11.65
C THR A 286 9.13 0.83 -11.38
N SER A 287 7.83 0.79 -11.07
CA SER A 287 7.07 2.03 -10.82
C SER A 287 7.54 2.78 -9.59
N LEU A 288 8.13 2.06 -8.61
CA LEU A 288 8.61 2.59 -7.34
C LEU A 288 7.55 3.55 -6.74
N SER A 289 6.32 3.06 -6.64
CA SER A 289 5.17 3.84 -6.20
C SER A 289 4.27 3.01 -5.29
N PHE A 290 3.86 3.61 -4.17
CA PHE A 290 2.82 3.07 -3.27
C PHE A 290 1.47 2.86 -3.98
N LEU A 291 1.29 3.44 -5.16
CA LEU A 291 0.08 3.33 -5.96
C LEU A 291 0.06 2.09 -6.88
N SER A 292 1.12 1.27 -6.85
CA SER A 292 1.17 0.10 -7.69
C SER A 292 0.18 -0.98 -7.25
N ASP A 293 -0.40 -1.68 -8.22
CA ASP A 293 -1.23 -2.86 -8.00
C ASP A 293 -0.44 -4.02 -7.36
N SER A 294 0.91 -4.01 -7.44
CA SER A 294 1.76 -5.02 -6.82
C SER A 294 2.06 -4.75 -5.34
N TRP A 295 1.85 -3.52 -4.88
CA TRP A 295 2.17 -3.10 -3.53
C TRP A 295 1.11 -3.60 -2.54
N SER A 296 1.56 -4.17 -1.42
CA SER A 296 0.68 -4.69 -0.38
C SER A 296 1.33 -4.61 1.01
N HIS A 297 0.53 -4.77 2.06
CA HIS A 297 1.01 -4.92 3.43
C HIS A 297 0.87 -6.37 3.90
N ARG A 298 1.94 -6.92 4.48
CA ARG A 298 1.92 -8.21 5.17
C ARG A 298 2.29 -8.04 6.63
N VAL A 299 1.70 -8.85 7.49
CA VAL A 299 2.09 -8.95 8.90
C VAL A 299 2.86 -10.25 9.06
N ILE A 300 4.17 -10.15 9.35
CA ILE A 300 5.07 -11.30 9.44
C ILE A 300 5.97 -11.21 10.68
N PRO A 301 6.48 -12.33 11.21
CA PRO A 301 7.47 -12.29 12.28
C PRO A 301 8.76 -11.58 11.83
N LEU A 302 9.29 -10.69 12.66
CA LEU A 302 10.46 -9.87 12.32
C LEU A 302 11.71 -10.73 12.07
N ASP A 303 11.89 -11.82 12.80
CA ASP A 303 12.99 -12.77 12.57
C ASP A 303 12.88 -13.50 11.22
N GLU A 304 11.66 -13.85 10.81
CA GLU A 304 11.39 -14.42 9.48
C GLU A 304 11.59 -13.38 8.38
N TYR A 305 11.14 -12.13 8.59
CA TYR A 305 11.38 -11.02 7.67
C TYR A 305 12.88 -10.81 7.41
N ILE A 306 13.67 -10.71 8.48
CA ILE A 306 15.12 -10.51 8.38
C ILE A 306 15.75 -11.66 7.62
N GLN A 307 15.36 -12.90 7.91
CA GLN A 307 15.90 -14.06 7.22
C GLN A 307 15.55 -14.02 5.72
N GLN A 308 14.27 -13.89 5.39
CA GLN A 308 13.77 -14.01 4.02
C GLN A 308 14.17 -12.83 3.13
N TYR A 309 13.95 -11.59 3.60
CA TYR A 309 14.09 -10.40 2.75
C TYR A 309 15.45 -9.71 2.90
N VAL A 310 16.03 -9.70 4.10
CA VAL A 310 17.27 -8.94 4.37
C VAL A 310 18.52 -9.79 4.13
N LEU A 311 18.54 -11.03 4.62
CA LEU A 311 19.71 -11.92 4.51
C LEU A 311 19.69 -12.79 3.24
N ASP A 312 18.53 -13.36 2.90
CA ASP A 312 18.40 -14.27 1.77
C ASP A 312 17.84 -13.61 0.50
N GLY A 313 17.38 -12.35 0.56
CA GLY A 313 16.66 -11.68 -0.54
C GLY A 313 17.43 -11.55 -1.88
N ASN A 314 18.75 -11.74 -1.85
CA ASN A 314 19.65 -11.74 -3.02
C ASN A 314 20.11 -13.13 -3.47
N LYS A 315 19.64 -14.22 -2.84
CA LYS A 315 19.98 -15.60 -3.22
C LYS A 315 18.93 -16.12 -4.21
N GLU A 316 19.38 -16.71 -5.33
CA GLU A 316 18.55 -17.27 -6.42
C GLU A 316 17.60 -18.43 -6.00
N ALA A 317 17.58 -18.82 -4.73
CA ALA A 317 16.79 -19.94 -4.22
C ALA A 317 15.88 -19.54 -3.04
N SER A 318 15.56 -18.24 -2.91
CA SER A 318 14.77 -17.71 -1.81
C SER A 318 13.27 -17.91 -2.08
N LEU A 319 12.47 -18.16 -1.04
CA LEU A 319 11.00 -18.21 -1.19
C LEU A 319 10.39 -16.87 -1.66
N SER A 320 11.18 -15.79 -1.65
CA SER A 320 10.86 -14.42 -2.06
C SER A 320 11.48 -14.04 -3.41
N ASP A 321 11.78 -15.00 -4.30
CA ASP A 321 12.54 -14.70 -5.53
C ASP A 321 11.93 -13.56 -6.37
N ASN A 322 10.61 -13.38 -6.35
CA ASN A 322 9.91 -12.33 -7.09
C ASN A 322 9.30 -11.21 -6.22
N GLU A 323 9.48 -11.23 -4.90
CA GLU A 323 8.87 -10.25 -3.98
C GLU A 323 9.96 -9.54 -3.16
N ALA A 324 9.92 -8.21 -3.13
CA ALA A 324 10.72 -7.40 -2.23
C ALA A 324 9.91 -7.05 -0.97
N GLY A 325 10.60 -6.82 0.14
CA GLY A 325 9.99 -6.49 1.42
C GLY A 325 10.69 -5.31 2.07
N TYR A 326 9.91 -4.38 2.62
CA TYR A 326 10.41 -3.22 3.34
C TYR A 326 9.60 -2.96 4.60
N LEU A 327 10.24 -3.08 5.77
CA LEU A 327 9.67 -2.63 7.04
C LEU A 327 9.89 -1.12 7.10
N ALA A 328 8.84 -0.36 6.83
CA ALA A 328 8.88 1.09 6.79
C ALA A 328 7.90 1.70 7.80
N GLN A 329 8.28 2.86 8.36
CA GLN A 329 7.40 3.72 9.16
C GLN A 329 6.70 3.01 10.33
N HIS A 330 7.37 2.05 10.95
CA HIS A 330 6.78 1.27 12.04
C HIS A 330 7.34 1.69 13.41
N PRO A 331 6.51 1.96 14.44
CA PRO A 331 6.96 2.27 15.81
C PRO A 331 7.55 1.06 16.54
N LEU A 332 8.60 0.47 15.96
CA LEU A 332 9.21 -0.79 16.39
C LEU A 332 9.78 -0.71 17.81
N PHE A 333 10.24 0.47 18.22
CA PHE A 333 10.86 0.67 19.52
C PHE A 333 9.84 0.69 20.67
N ASP A 334 8.63 1.16 20.43
CA ASP A 334 7.55 1.03 21.42
C ASP A 334 7.11 -0.43 21.57
N GLN A 335 7.18 -1.18 20.46
CA GLN A 335 6.85 -2.60 20.46
C GLN A 335 7.92 -3.46 21.13
N ILE A 336 9.22 -3.17 20.93
CA ILE A 336 10.34 -4.02 21.37
C ILE A 336 11.26 -3.24 22.32
N PRO A 337 11.03 -3.32 23.65
CA PRO A 337 11.79 -2.54 24.64
C PRO A 337 13.32 -2.75 24.57
N ALA A 338 13.76 -3.97 24.23
CA ALA A 338 15.19 -4.25 24.06
C ALA A 338 15.85 -3.36 22.99
N LEU A 339 15.16 -3.12 21.87
CA LEU A 339 15.65 -2.22 20.82
C LEU A 339 15.52 -0.75 21.24
N ARG A 340 14.49 -0.38 22.01
CA ARG A 340 14.33 0.98 22.54
C ARG A 340 15.49 1.40 23.43
N HIS A 341 16.04 0.47 24.22
CA HIS A 341 17.20 0.72 25.09
C HIS A 341 18.52 0.93 24.33
N ASP A 342 18.56 0.61 23.02
CA ASP A 342 19.76 0.80 22.21
C ASP A 342 19.84 2.17 21.55
N ILE A 343 18.80 3.02 21.70
CA ILE A 343 18.72 4.36 21.11
C ILE A 343 18.34 5.42 22.14
N GLY A 344 18.87 6.62 21.97
CA GLY A 344 18.46 7.83 22.70
C GLY A 344 17.55 8.72 21.86
N ILE A 345 17.05 9.81 22.45
CA ILE A 345 16.46 10.90 21.69
C ILE A 345 17.57 11.95 21.44
N PRO A 346 17.90 12.28 20.18
CA PRO A 346 18.88 13.33 19.89
C PRO A 346 18.43 14.69 20.44
N GLU A 347 19.36 15.49 20.95
CA GLU A 347 19.07 16.81 21.55
C GLU A 347 18.26 17.72 20.62
N PHE A 348 18.57 17.71 19.32
CA PHE A 348 17.89 18.52 18.30
C PHE A 348 16.41 18.15 18.08
N CYS A 349 15.92 17.00 18.59
CA CYS A 349 14.48 16.71 18.59
C CYS A 349 13.69 17.64 19.53
N HIS A 350 14.36 18.32 20.46
CA HIS A 350 13.75 19.30 21.36
C HIS A 350 13.74 20.72 20.79
N ALA A 351 14.19 20.89 19.54
CA ALA A 351 14.14 22.16 18.84
C ALA A 351 12.69 22.54 18.54
N VAL A 352 12.30 23.76 18.91
CA VAL A 352 10.94 24.28 18.72
C VAL A 352 11.05 25.70 18.16
N THR A 353 10.43 25.93 17.01
CA THR A 353 10.34 27.25 16.38
C THR A 353 9.14 28.04 16.91
N GLU A 354 9.11 29.35 16.69
CA GLU A 354 7.92 30.17 17.01
C GLU A 354 6.67 29.69 16.25
N GLN A 355 6.83 29.17 15.03
CA GLN A 355 5.71 28.60 14.29
C GLN A 355 5.14 27.36 14.98
N ASP A 356 6.01 26.49 15.51
CA ASP A 356 5.58 25.28 16.23
C ASP A 356 4.85 25.64 17.53
N ARG A 357 5.27 26.68 18.25
CA ARG A 357 4.58 27.18 19.47
C ARG A 357 3.17 27.71 19.19
N ASN A 358 2.98 28.25 17.99
CA ASN A 358 1.72 28.86 17.56
C ASN A 358 0.85 27.91 16.73
N ALA A 359 1.35 26.71 16.42
CA ALA A 359 0.55 25.69 15.76
C ALA A 359 -0.62 25.32 16.68
N PRO A 360 -1.85 25.16 16.15
CA PRO A 360 -2.93 24.60 16.94
C PRO A 360 -2.47 23.23 17.48
N PRO A 361 -2.94 22.79 18.65
CA PRO A 361 -2.77 21.41 19.08
C PRO A 361 -3.59 20.51 18.14
N ASP A 362 -3.09 20.30 16.93
CA ASP A 362 -3.64 19.34 15.98
C ASP A 362 -3.00 17.96 16.18
N CYS A 363 -3.81 16.98 15.78
CA CYS A 363 -3.83 15.64 16.29
C CYS A 363 -2.60 14.85 15.84
N GLU A 364 -1.56 14.74 16.68
CA GLU A 364 -0.56 13.65 16.70
C GLU A 364 0.63 13.92 17.63
N VAL A 365 0.61 15.01 18.40
CA VAL A 365 1.43 15.12 19.61
C VAL A 365 1.01 13.97 20.53
N ARG A 366 1.90 12.97 20.72
CA ARG A 366 1.75 12.00 21.81
C ARG A 366 1.46 12.77 23.08
N SER A 367 0.61 12.24 23.96
CA SER A 367 0.50 12.78 25.31
C SER A 367 1.89 12.81 25.98
N GLY A 368 2.57 13.96 25.97
CA GLY A 368 3.92 14.18 26.50
C GLY A 368 4.93 14.82 25.52
N ASP A 369 6.04 15.32 26.05
CA ASP A 369 7.10 16.05 25.32
C ASP A 369 8.03 15.17 24.45
N ALA A 370 7.62 13.94 24.11
CA ALA A 370 8.48 12.96 23.43
C ALA A 370 8.16 12.84 21.92
N PRO A 371 9.18 12.78 21.04
CA PRO A 371 8.94 12.67 19.60
C PRO A 371 8.39 11.30 19.20
N LEU A 372 7.74 11.25 18.04
CA LEU A 372 7.38 9.99 17.37
C LEU A 372 8.66 9.29 16.88
N VAL A 373 8.80 8.00 17.17
CA VAL A 373 9.99 7.23 16.78
C VAL A 373 9.58 5.99 15.97
N SER A 374 10.01 5.96 14.71
CA SER A 374 9.76 4.87 13.77
C SER A 374 11.05 4.22 13.29
N ALA A 375 10.96 2.97 12.85
CA ALA A 375 12.05 2.21 12.26
C ALA A 375 11.85 2.02 10.76
N TRP A 376 12.96 2.03 10.03
CA TRP A 376 13.05 1.63 8.63
C TRP A 376 14.15 0.59 8.49
N LEU A 377 13.78 -0.61 8.08
CA LEU A 377 14.68 -1.75 7.89
C LEU A 377 14.36 -2.43 6.57
N GLY A 378 15.34 -2.53 5.67
CA GLY A 378 15.15 -3.12 4.36
C GLY A 378 16.47 -3.57 3.72
N PRO A 379 16.43 -4.48 2.74
CA PRO A 379 17.59 -4.83 1.94
C PRO A 379 18.04 -3.67 1.05
N SER A 380 19.21 -3.83 0.42
CA SER A 380 19.65 -2.90 -0.63
C SER A 380 18.60 -2.79 -1.73
N GLY A 381 18.32 -1.56 -2.17
CA GLY A 381 17.37 -1.28 -3.25
C GLY A 381 15.95 -0.95 -2.80
N THR A 382 15.62 -0.99 -1.51
CA THR A 382 14.33 -0.47 -1.03
C THR A 382 14.22 1.03 -1.32
N VAL A 383 13.08 1.46 -1.84
CA VAL A 383 12.80 2.85 -2.18
C VAL A 383 11.60 3.34 -1.38
N SER A 384 11.76 4.51 -0.75
CA SER A 384 10.63 5.35 -0.34
C SER A 384 10.40 6.37 -1.45
N PRO A 385 9.29 6.28 -2.21
CA PRO A 385 8.90 7.25 -3.23
C PRO A 385 8.89 8.68 -2.70
N LEU A 386 9.03 9.67 -3.57
CA LEU A 386 9.04 11.08 -3.17
C LEU A 386 7.71 11.48 -2.51
N HIS A 387 7.79 11.99 -1.27
CA HIS A 387 6.66 12.45 -0.47
C HIS A 387 7.07 13.62 0.44
N ASN A 388 6.10 14.23 1.13
CA ASN A 388 6.33 15.12 2.26
C ASN A 388 5.64 14.60 3.53
N ASP A 389 6.18 14.99 4.67
CA ASP A 389 5.66 14.68 5.99
C ASP A 389 5.08 15.96 6.63
N PRO A 390 4.09 15.84 7.53
CA PRO A 390 3.57 16.99 8.27
C PRO A 390 4.44 17.40 9.47
N TYR A 391 5.55 16.71 9.72
CA TYR A 391 6.43 16.91 10.89
C TYR A 391 7.85 17.32 10.51
N HIS A 392 8.53 18.01 11.43
CA HIS A 392 10.00 18.03 11.42
C HIS A 392 10.52 16.61 11.65
N ASN A 393 11.57 16.21 10.91
CA ASN A 393 12.07 14.83 10.94
C ASN A 393 13.60 14.78 11.07
N LEU A 394 14.09 13.93 11.97
CA LEU A 394 15.51 13.56 12.08
C LEU A 394 15.67 12.08 11.74
N LEU A 395 16.18 11.81 10.54
CA LEU A 395 16.49 10.44 10.09
C LEU A 395 17.89 10.02 10.57
N ALA A 396 17.94 9.10 11.54
CA ALA A 396 19.19 8.51 12.03
C ALA A 396 19.58 7.24 11.24
N GLN A 397 20.74 7.25 10.58
CA GLN A 397 21.27 6.10 9.83
C GLN A 397 22.25 5.30 10.72
N ILE A 398 21.94 4.03 10.98
CA ILE A 398 22.73 3.14 11.87
C ILE A 398 23.52 2.08 11.09
N VAL A 399 22.87 1.37 10.16
CA VAL A 399 23.48 0.30 9.35
C VAL A 399 23.26 0.56 7.86
N GLY A 400 24.31 0.46 7.05
CA GLY A 400 24.23 0.68 5.60
C GLY A 400 24.13 2.16 5.21
N THR A 401 23.76 2.41 3.96
CA THR A 401 23.73 3.76 3.36
C THR A 401 22.44 3.99 2.59
N LYS A 402 21.92 5.23 2.64
CA LYS A 402 20.75 5.66 1.86
C LYS A 402 21.13 6.84 0.96
N TYR A 403 20.62 6.83 -0.26
CA TYR A 403 20.55 8.03 -1.10
C TYR A 403 19.29 8.80 -0.73
N VAL A 404 19.43 10.10 -0.42
CA VAL A 404 18.32 10.97 -0.07
C VAL A 404 18.35 12.19 -0.98
N ARG A 405 17.22 12.49 -1.61
CA ARG A 405 17.02 13.70 -2.39
C ARG A 405 15.87 14.50 -1.78
N ILE A 406 16.11 15.78 -1.56
CA ILE A 406 15.16 16.70 -0.96
C ILE A 406 14.83 17.78 -1.99
N TYR A 407 13.55 18.06 -2.19
CA TYR A 407 13.07 19.16 -3.02
C TYR A 407 12.51 20.24 -2.11
N ASN A 408 12.68 21.50 -2.53
CA ASN A 408 12.14 22.62 -1.77
C ASN A 408 10.61 22.59 -1.77
N ALA A 409 9.97 22.97 -0.66
CA ALA A 409 8.52 23.06 -0.57
C ALA A 409 7.91 24.01 -1.62
N CYS A 410 8.63 25.07 -2.01
CA CYS A 410 8.23 25.98 -3.10
C CYS A 410 8.12 25.28 -4.47
N ASP A 411 8.77 24.12 -4.64
CA ASP A 411 8.72 23.31 -5.85
C ASP A 411 7.63 22.22 -5.81
N SER A 412 6.73 22.23 -4.81
CA SER A 412 5.67 21.23 -4.66
C SER A 412 4.86 21.01 -5.94
N ALA A 413 4.54 22.07 -6.69
CA ALA A 413 3.81 21.95 -7.95
C ALA A 413 4.61 21.21 -9.06
N LYS A 414 5.94 21.28 -9.01
CA LYS A 414 6.86 20.70 -10.00
C LYS A 414 7.14 19.22 -9.76
N VAL A 415 6.80 18.70 -8.57
CA VAL A 415 6.92 17.28 -8.23
C VAL A 415 5.61 16.53 -8.38
N TYR A 416 4.60 17.13 -9.02
CA TYR A 416 3.35 16.47 -9.42
C TYR A 416 2.65 15.69 -8.29
N PRO A 417 2.18 16.35 -7.22
CA PRO A 417 1.51 15.69 -6.12
C PRO A 417 0.26 14.92 -6.61
N GLU A 418 -0.05 13.84 -5.91
CA GLU A 418 -1.25 13.05 -6.15
C GLU A 418 -2.51 13.89 -5.84
N LYS A 419 -3.63 13.62 -6.53
CA LYS A 419 -4.86 14.43 -6.40
C LYS A 419 -5.85 13.86 -5.38
N THR A 420 -5.53 12.72 -4.80
CA THR A 420 -6.38 11.99 -3.86
C THR A 420 -5.94 12.23 -2.42
N ARG A 421 -6.40 11.40 -1.47
CA ARG A 421 -5.98 11.45 -0.06
C ARG A 421 -4.48 11.23 0.14
N LEU A 422 -3.78 10.71 -0.87
CA LEU A 422 -2.33 10.52 -0.86
C LEU A 422 -1.58 11.73 -1.44
N GLY A 423 -2.17 12.93 -1.42
CA GLY A 423 -1.61 14.15 -2.02
C GLY A 423 -0.27 14.63 -1.47
N HIS A 424 0.19 14.05 -0.36
CA HIS A 424 1.54 14.21 0.16
C HIS A 424 2.60 13.40 -0.64
N ASN A 425 2.19 12.51 -1.54
CA ASN A 425 3.07 11.72 -2.41
C ASN A 425 3.13 12.33 -3.81
N SER A 426 4.30 12.25 -4.44
CA SER A 426 4.43 12.47 -5.88
C SER A 426 3.81 11.31 -6.66
N ARG A 427 3.05 11.63 -7.71
CA ARG A 427 2.49 10.61 -8.61
C ARG A 427 3.49 10.10 -9.65
N VAL A 428 4.67 10.72 -9.73
CA VAL A 428 5.71 10.35 -10.71
C VAL A 428 7.01 10.02 -9.99
N ASN A 429 7.72 9.03 -10.50
CA ASN A 429 9.09 8.79 -10.11
C ASN A 429 9.99 9.82 -10.83
N VAL A 430 10.37 10.88 -10.12
CA VAL A 430 11.20 11.99 -10.64
C VAL A 430 12.62 11.50 -11.00
N ASP A 431 13.08 10.39 -10.41
CA ASP A 431 14.40 9.83 -10.65
C ASP A 431 14.44 8.89 -11.86
N SER A 432 13.28 8.38 -12.29
CA SER A 432 13.15 7.65 -13.54
C SER A 432 12.60 8.57 -14.64
N VAL A 433 13.48 9.26 -15.36
CA VAL A 433 13.10 9.73 -16.70
C VAL A 433 12.96 8.47 -17.56
N ASP A 434 11.73 8.00 -17.74
CA ASP A 434 11.43 6.82 -18.56
C ASP A 434 11.73 7.13 -20.03
N SER A 435 13.01 7.05 -20.37
CA SER A 435 13.57 7.36 -21.68
C SER A 435 12.92 6.53 -22.77
N LYS A 436 12.44 5.32 -22.44
CA LYS A 436 11.65 4.48 -23.35
C LYS A 436 10.25 5.06 -23.58
N LYS A 437 9.54 5.51 -22.56
CA LYS A 437 8.25 6.21 -22.75
C LYS A 437 8.41 7.51 -23.53
N ILE A 438 9.43 8.31 -23.25
CA ILE A 438 9.71 9.54 -23.98
C ILE A 438 10.09 9.23 -25.43
N SER A 439 10.98 8.25 -25.67
CA SER A 439 11.36 7.80 -27.00
C SER A 439 10.15 7.28 -27.79
N ASN A 440 9.29 6.47 -27.16
CA ASN A 440 8.07 5.95 -27.78
C ASN A 440 7.07 7.07 -28.09
N PHE A 441 6.94 8.07 -27.20
CA PHE A 441 6.11 9.24 -27.46
C PHE A 441 6.65 10.05 -28.65
N ILE A 442 7.95 10.36 -28.68
CA ILE A 442 8.60 11.07 -29.78
C ILE A 442 8.47 10.29 -31.09
N SER A 443 8.63 8.97 -31.07
CA SER A 443 8.54 8.15 -32.27
C SER A 443 7.12 8.07 -32.84
N VAL A 444 6.08 8.12 -31.99
CA VAL A 444 4.68 8.06 -32.43
C VAL A 444 4.10 9.43 -32.77
N PHE A 445 4.67 10.53 -32.23
CA PHE A 445 4.19 11.89 -32.44
C PHE A 445 4.00 12.29 -33.93
N PRO A 446 4.94 11.99 -34.86
CA PRO A 446 4.74 12.25 -36.28
C PRO A 446 3.53 11.52 -36.87
N PHE A 447 3.25 10.30 -36.43
CA PHE A 447 2.10 9.52 -36.89
C PHE A 447 0.78 10.04 -36.33
N ALA A 448 0.77 10.57 -35.11
CA ALA A 448 -0.39 11.27 -34.57
C ALA A 448 -0.73 12.52 -35.41
N LEU A 449 0.29 13.31 -35.78
CA LEU A 449 0.13 14.48 -36.65
C LEU A 449 -0.37 14.08 -38.05
N ALA A 450 0.22 13.02 -38.63
CA ALA A 450 -0.24 12.45 -39.89
C ALA A 450 -1.70 11.96 -39.78
N GLY A 451 -2.08 11.34 -38.67
CA GLY A 451 -3.46 10.92 -38.39
C GLY A 451 -4.46 12.07 -38.39
N PHE A 452 -4.09 13.23 -37.81
CA PHE A 452 -4.92 14.44 -37.89
C PHE A 452 -5.04 14.98 -39.32
N GLY A 453 -3.94 15.01 -40.07
CA GLY A 453 -3.95 15.40 -41.49
C GLY A 453 -4.83 14.47 -42.33
N ILE A 454 -4.67 13.16 -42.16
CA ILE A 454 -5.48 12.12 -42.81
C ILE A 454 -6.96 12.30 -42.47
N ALA A 455 -7.31 12.54 -41.21
CA ALA A 455 -8.69 12.77 -40.81
C ALA A 455 -9.29 14.02 -41.50
N GLY A 456 -8.53 15.11 -41.60
CA GLY A 456 -8.95 16.30 -42.34
C GLY A 456 -9.21 16.01 -43.82
N VAL A 457 -8.31 15.26 -44.46
CA VAL A 457 -8.48 14.82 -45.87
C VAL A 457 -9.72 13.92 -46.02
N ILE A 458 -9.92 12.95 -45.13
CA ILE A 458 -11.09 12.05 -45.14
C ILE A 458 -12.39 12.85 -44.99
N VAL A 459 -12.44 13.84 -44.10
CA VAL A 459 -13.61 14.71 -43.94
C VAL A 459 -13.95 15.42 -45.25
N ILE A 460 -12.95 15.96 -45.97
CA ILE A 460 -13.15 16.64 -47.26
C ILE A 460 -13.60 15.65 -48.35
N LEU A 461 -13.10 14.41 -48.33
CA LEU A 461 -13.39 13.38 -49.35
C LEU A 461 -14.73 12.67 -49.17
N GLU A 462 -15.21 12.52 -47.93
CA GLU A 462 -16.42 11.76 -47.61
C GLU A 462 -17.61 12.65 -47.28
N ILE A 463 -17.37 13.86 -46.77
CA ILE A 463 -18.43 14.85 -46.64
C ILE A 463 -18.48 15.64 -47.96
N PRO A 464 -19.64 15.74 -48.62
CA PRO A 464 -19.83 16.55 -49.82
C PRO A 464 -19.80 18.06 -49.51
N PHE A 465 -18.73 18.52 -48.84
CA PHE A 465 -18.54 19.90 -48.41
C PHE A 465 -18.29 20.81 -49.61
N VAL A 466 -17.55 20.30 -50.60
CA VAL A 466 -17.22 21.02 -51.84
C VAL A 466 -18.39 21.00 -52.85
N THR A 467 -19.23 19.97 -52.84
CA THR A 467 -20.31 19.80 -53.83
C THR A 467 -21.64 20.43 -53.42
N LYS A 468 -21.86 20.73 -52.13
CA LYS A 468 -23.11 21.37 -51.65
C LYS A 468 -23.07 22.90 -51.61
N TRP A 469 -21.90 23.55 -51.53
CA TRP A 469 -21.79 25.01 -51.35
C TRP A 469 -21.23 25.77 -52.56
N CYS A 470 -20.74 25.11 -53.61
CA CYS A 470 -20.31 25.77 -54.86
C CYS A 470 -20.98 25.14 -56.10
N PRO A 471 -21.74 25.90 -56.92
CA PRO A 471 -22.32 25.39 -58.15
C PRO A 471 -21.28 25.17 -59.25
N THR A 472 -21.23 23.93 -59.73
CA THR A 472 -20.97 23.47 -61.11
C THR A 472 -20.23 24.40 -62.09
N GLY A 473 -18.91 24.22 -62.18
CA GLY A 473 -18.12 24.54 -63.38
C GLY A 473 -17.42 23.28 -63.91
N PRO A 474 -16.98 23.23 -65.18
CA PRO A 474 -16.37 22.01 -65.76
C PRO A 474 -15.12 21.53 -65.02
N ARG A 475 -14.38 22.45 -64.36
CA ARG A 475 -13.21 22.11 -63.54
C ARG A 475 -13.60 21.49 -62.20
N THR A 476 -14.66 21.97 -61.55
CA THR A 476 -15.09 21.43 -60.24
C THR A 476 -15.77 20.07 -60.39
N GLN A 477 -16.47 19.82 -61.51
CA GLN A 477 -17.02 18.50 -61.84
C GLN A 477 -15.91 17.46 -62.11
N LYS A 478 -14.93 17.78 -62.96
CA LYS A 478 -13.78 16.89 -63.21
C LYS A 478 -13.01 16.56 -61.92
N MET A 479 -12.85 17.54 -61.03
CA MET A 479 -12.23 17.34 -59.73
C MET A 479 -13.08 16.42 -58.83
N SER A 480 -14.41 16.60 -58.81
CA SER A 480 -15.33 15.74 -58.05
C SER A 480 -15.36 14.31 -58.57
N GLU A 481 -15.34 14.10 -59.89
CA GLU A 481 -15.27 12.79 -60.53
C GLU A 481 -13.96 12.08 -60.19
N PHE A 482 -12.84 12.81 -60.20
CA PHE A 482 -11.54 12.29 -59.79
C PHE A 482 -11.56 11.77 -58.33
N PHE A 483 -12.06 12.58 -57.39
CA PHE A 483 -12.13 12.19 -55.97
C PHE A 483 -13.21 11.13 -55.67
N SER A 484 -14.19 10.95 -56.57
CA SER A 484 -15.22 9.91 -56.46
C SER A 484 -14.80 8.58 -57.08
N ASN A 485 -13.62 8.51 -57.71
CA ASN A 485 -13.12 7.29 -58.34
C ASN A 485 -12.81 6.21 -57.27
N PRO A 486 -13.44 5.02 -57.34
CA PRO A 486 -13.29 3.98 -56.33
C PRO A 486 -11.87 3.38 -56.28
N VAL A 487 -11.15 3.35 -57.40
CA VAL A 487 -9.77 2.87 -57.45
C VAL A 487 -8.85 3.86 -56.75
N PHE A 488 -9.02 5.15 -57.01
CA PHE A 488 -8.29 6.22 -56.33
C PHE A 488 -8.54 6.19 -54.82
N LYS A 489 -9.82 6.11 -54.39
CA LYS A 489 -10.18 6.00 -52.98
C LYS A 489 -9.56 4.76 -52.34
N THR A 490 -9.63 3.59 -52.99
CA THR A 490 -9.03 2.36 -52.48
C THR A 490 -7.53 2.51 -52.25
N ALA A 491 -6.79 3.04 -53.23
CA ALA A 491 -5.35 3.28 -53.11
C ALA A 491 -5.01 4.28 -51.99
N LEU A 492 -5.79 5.36 -51.88
CA LEU A 492 -5.58 6.39 -50.87
C LEU A 492 -5.86 5.87 -49.44
N TYR A 493 -6.96 5.16 -49.22
CA TYR A 493 -7.27 4.55 -47.94
C TYR A 493 -6.29 3.43 -47.56
N ALA A 494 -5.76 2.69 -48.55
CA ALA A 494 -4.69 1.71 -48.33
C ALA A 494 -3.41 2.40 -47.84
N ALA A 495 -3.03 3.52 -48.46
CA ALA A 495 -1.88 4.31 -48.04
C ALA A 495 -2.07 4.87 -46.62
N PHE A 496 -3.25 5.42 -46.31
CA PHE A 496 -3.57 5.90 -44.95
C PHE A 496 -3.53 4.78 -43.92
N SER A 497 -4.08 3.60 -44.25
CA SER A 497 -4.01 2.42 -43.38
C SER A 497 -2.56 1.99 -43.14
N ALA A 498 -1.73 1.92 -44.19
CA ALA A 498 -0.32 1.56 -44.07
C ALA A 498 0.45 2.52 -43.14
N VAL A 499 0.23 3.83 -43.24
CA VAL A 499 0.84 4.82 -42.33
C VAL A 499 0.43 4.57 -40.87
N MET A 500 -0.84 4.23 -40.62
CA MET A 500 -1.29 3.92 -39.26
C MET A 500 -0.76 2.57 -38.74
N TRP A 501 -0.63 1.54 -39.59
CA TRP A 501 -0.01 0.27 -39.22
C TRP A 501 1.49 0.40 -38.93
N LEU A 502 2.21 1.23 -39.69
CA LEU A 502 3.62 1.54 -39.43
C LEU A 502 3.81 2.18 -38.04
N SER A 503 2.87 3.01 -37.58
CA SER A 503 2.92 3.57 -36.23
C SER A 503 2.86 2.51 -35.12
N ILE A 504 2.12 1.43 -35.36
CA ILE A 504 1.90 0.34 -34.38
C ILE A 504 3.12 -0.57 -34.27
N LEU A 505 3.91 -0.69 -35.35
CA LEU A 505 5.20 -1.37 -35.32
C LEU A 505 6.21 -0.66 -34.42
N MET A 506 6.03 0.65 -34.19
CA MET A 506 6.89 1.43 -33.29
C MET A 506 6.39 1.39 -31.84
N ALA A 507 5.08 1.55 -31.60
CA ALA A 507 4.48 1.31 -30.28
C ALA A 507 2.96 1.06 -30.38
N GLY A 508 2.46 0.15 -29.54
CA GLY A 508 1.02 -0.14 -29.46
C GLY A 508 0.24 1.02 -28.83
N THR A 509 -0.50 1.77 -29.66
CA THR A 509 -1.30 2.92 -29.22
C THR A 509 -2.77 2.79 -29.64
N SER A 510 -3.62 3.71 -29.17
CA SER A 510 -5.04 3.80 -29.57
C SER A 510 -5.24 4.08 -31.07
N ILE A 511 -4.18 4.40 -31.81
CA ILE A 511 -4.16 4.51 -33.28
C ILE A 511 -4.49 3.16 -33.96
N LEU A 512 -4.38 2.04 -33.24
CA LEU A 512 -4.82 0.71 -33.70
C LEU A 512 -6.27 0.70 -34.20
N ALA A 513 -7.18 1.40 -33.52
CA ALA A 513 -8.58 1.48 -33.96
C ALA A 513 -8.72 2.16 -35.32
N ALA A 514 -7.88 3.16 -35.60
CA ALA A 514 -7.86 3.88 -36.87
C ALA A 514 -7.24 3.05 -37.99
N ALA A 515 -6.14 2.34 -37.70
CA ALA A 515 -5.54 1.41 -38.65
C ALA A 515 -6.53 0.32 -39.08
N ILE A 516 -7.24 -0.28 -38.11
CA ILE A 516 -8.29 -1.27 -38.38
C ILE A 516 -9.44 -0.65 -39.21
N GLY A 517 -9.93 0.53 -38.81
CA GLY A 517 -11.00 1.23 -39.52
C GLY A 517 -10.65 1.53 -40.97
N LEU A 518 -9.46 2.07 -41.22
CA LEU A 518 -8.96 2.38 -42.57
C LEU A 518 -8.74 1.12 -43.40
N SER A 519 -8.27 0.01 -42.81
CA SER A 519 -8.18 -1.28 -43.49
C SER A 519 -9.56 -1.79 -43.94
N PHE A 520 -10.58 -1.72 -43.06
CA PHE A 520 -11.95 -2.09 -43.45
C PHE A 520 -12.49 -1.19 -44.56
N THR A 521 -12.27 0.12 -44.47
CA THR A 521 -12.65 1.08 -45.52
C THR A 521 -11.97 0.78 -46.85
N THR A 522 -10.68 0.44 -46.82
CA THR A 522 -9.91 0.04 -48.01
C THR A 522 -10.54 -1.18 -48.67
N LEU A 523 -10.87 -2.21 -47.88
CA LEU A 523 -11.54 -3.42 -48.37
C LEU A 523 -12.95 -3.13 -48.90
N ALA A 524 -13.69 -2.22 -48.28
CA ALA A 524 -15.01 -1.83 -48.72
C ALA A 524 -14.97 -1.14 -50.08
N TYR A 525 -14.08 -0.17 -50.29
CA TYR A 525 -13.90 0.49 -51.58
C TYR A 525 -13.33 -0.45 -52.65
N GLY A 526 -12.41 -1.35 -52.28
CA GLY A 526 -11.84 -2.35 -53.18
C GLY A 526 -12.87 -3.39 -53.66
N LYS A 527 -13.87 -3.70 -52.82
CA LYS A 527 -15.01 -4.56 -53.20
C LYS A 527 -16.12 -3.78 -53.92
N SER A 528 -16.23 -2.47 -53.70
CA SER A 528 -17.23 -1.58 -54.29
C SER A 528 -17.01 -1.26 -55.79
N THR A 529 -16.39 -2.16 -56.55
CA THR A 529 -16.81 -2.34 -57.95
C THR A 529 -18.20 -2.97 -58.02
N ARG A 530 -18.75 -3.52 -56.92
CA ARG A 530 -20.19 -3.85 -56.76
C ARG A 530 -20.67 -3.64 -55.31
N CYS A 531 -21.83 -3.01 -55.16
CA CYS A 531 -22.65 -2.79 -53.95
C CYS A 531 -22.42 -1.50 -53.13
N ALA A 532 -23.32 -0.52 -53.38
CA ALA A 532 -23.56 0.66 -52.57
C ALA A 532 -24.33 0.28 -51.28
N GLY A 533 -23.67 0.39 -50.12
CA GLY A 533 -24.33 0.11 -48.84
C GLY A 533 -23.37 0.18 -47.66
N PHE A 534 -22.57 1.24 -47.51
CA PHE A 534 -21.59 1.33 -46.42
C PHE A 534 -21.42 2.73 -45.81
N LEU A 535 -22.44 3.60 -45.91
CA LEU A 535 -22.36 4.99 -45.42
C LEU A 535 -22.67 5.14 -43.92
N ASN A 536 -23.25 4.12 -43.27
CA ASN A 536 -23.67 4.21 -41.85
C ASN A 536 -22.59 3.78 -40.84
N PHE A 537 -21.60 2.98 -41.22
CA PHE A 537 -20.48 2.58 -40.34
C PHE A 537 -19.42 3.70 -40.20
N PHE A 538 -19.29 4.53 -41.24
CA PHE A 538 -18.36 5.66 -41.33
C PHE A 538 -18.62 6.76 -40.28
N LYS A 539 -19.90 7.05 -39.99
CA LYS A 539 -20.28 8.05 -38.99
C LYS A 539 -19.85 7.65 -37.57
N VAL A 540 -19.80 6.36 -37.27
CA VAL A 540 -19.41 5.86 -35.94
C VAL A 540 -17.89 5.90 -35.74
N SER A 541 -17.11 5.60 -36.79
CA SER A 541 -15.64 5.59 -36.72
C SER A 541 -15.02 6.99 -36.64
N LEU A 542 -15.59 7.97 -37.37
CA LEU A 542 -15.11 9.37 -37.33
C LEU A 542 -15.40 10.03 -35.96
N LEU A 543 -16.59 9.78 -35.38
CA LEU A 543 -16.93 10.25 -34.03
C LEU A 543 -16.03 9.61 -32.97
N TYR A 544 -15.71 8.31 -33.09
CA TYR A 544 -14.75 7.66 -32.20
C TYR A 544 -13.33 8.23 -32.33
N PHE A 545 -12.89 8.57 -33.55
CA PHE A 545 -11.56 9.13 -33.81
C PHE A 545 -11.41 10.55 -33.25
N VAL A 546 -12.41 11.41 -33.41
CA VAL A 546 -12.41 12.77 -32.81
C VAL A 546 -12.48 12.70 -31.28
N HIS A 547 -13.28 11.80 -30.71
CA HIS A 547 -13.36 11.63 -29.25
C HIS A 547 -12.07 11.04 -28.65
N SER A 548 -11.42 10.11 -29.36
CA SER A 548 -10.18 9.46 -28.91
C SER A 548 -8.93 10.33 -29.13
N GLY A 549 -8.86 11.10 -30.22
CA GLY A 549 -7.77 12.04 -30.48
C GLY A 549 -7.71 13.20 -29.47
N VAL A 550 -8.88 13.71 -29.04
CA VAL A 550 -8.97 14.71 -27.97
C VAL A 550 -8.54 14.12 -26.62
N ALA A 551 -8.76 12.83 -26.38
CA ALA A 551 -8.32 12.14 -25.15
C ALA A 551 -6.80 11.92 -25.08
N ILE A 552 -6.11 11.81 -26.23
CA ILE A 552 -4.64 11.73 -26.31
C ILE A 552 -4.00 13.10 -26.03
N ILE A 553 -4.62 14.20 -26.48
CA ILE A 553 -4.12 15.56 -26.28
C ILE A 553 -4.45 16.11 -24.88
N ARG A 554 -5.58 15.70 -24.27
CA ARG A 554 -5.99 16.14 -22.93
C ARG A 554 -5.35 15.36 -21.78
N LYS A 555 -4.69 14.23 -22.03
CA LYS A 555 -4.00 13.49 -20.97
C LYS A 555 -2.56 14.00 -20.83
N ASP A 556 -2.37 14.69 -19.71
CA ASP A 556 -1.09 14.90 -19.04
C ASP A 556 -0.19 13.66 -19.27
N PRO A 557 1.02 13.80 -19.82
CA PRO A 557 1.90 12.64 -20.11
C PRO A 557 2.23 11.80 -18.87
N ALA A 558 1.90 12.29 -17.67
CA ALA A 558 1.98 11.59 -16.39
C ALA A 558 0.69 10.83 -15.97
N ALA A 559 -0.40 10.84 -16.75
CA ALA A 559 -1.66 10.20 -16.37
C ALA A 559 -1.77 8.77 -16.94
N VAL A 560 -1.68 7.79 -16.02
CA VAL A 560 -1.95 6.35 -16.21
C VAL A 560 -3.12 6.08 -17.17
N PRO A 561 -3.02 5.10 -18.10
CA PRO A 561 -4.17 4.69 -18.89
C PRO A 561 -5.14 3.87 -18.03
N LEU A 562 -6.41 4.27 -18.02
CA LEU A 562 -7.52 3.43 -17.58
C LEU A 562 -7.44 2.07 -18.30
N LYS A 563 -7.60 0.99 -17.53
CA LYS A 563 -7.69 -0.43 -17.95
C LYS A 563 -8.24 -0.58 -19.37
N GLN A 564 -7.46 -1.19 -20.26
CA GLN A 564 -8.00 -1.69 -21.52
C GLN A 564 -9.03 -2.79 -21.22
N PRO A 565 -10.26 -2.72 -21.75
CA PRO A 565 -11.21 -3.82 -21.61
C PRO A 565 -10.66 -5.03 -22.37
N ASN A 566 -10.68 -6.19 -21.70
CA ASN A 566 -10.25 -7.46 -22.27
C ASN A 566 -11.12 -7.80 -23.50
N VAL A 567 -10.58 -7.59 -24.69
CA VAL A 567 -11.27 -7.67 -25.99
C VAL A 567 -11.88 -9.06 -26.22
N ALA A 568 -11.32 -10.10 -25.59
CA ALA A 568 -11.86 -11.47 -25.63
C ALA A 568 -13.26 -11.59 -25.00
N LYS A 569 -13.59 -10.78 -23.97
CA LYS A 569 -14.92 -10.80 -23.32
C LYS A 569 -16.00 -10.09 -24.15
N LEU A 570 -15.63 -9.12 -24.99
CA LEU A 570 -16.55 -8.42 -25.89
C LEU A 570 -16.87 -9.27 -27.13
N ALA A 571 -15.90 -10.00 -27.67
CA ALA A 571 -16.10 -10.94 -28.78
C ALA A 571 -17.03 -12.11 -28.40
N ALA A 572 -16.88 -12.67 -27.19
CA ALA A 572 -17.72 -13.78 -26.72
C ALA A 572 -19.19 -13.38 -26.50
N LYS A 573 -19.47 -12.12 -26.17
CA LYS A 573 -20.83 -11.62 -25.93
C LYS A 573 -21.61 -11.30 -27.21
N ALA A 574 -20.90 -11.04 -28.31
CA ALA A 574 -21.51 -10.81 -29.63
C ALA A 574 -21.88 -12.12 -30.36
N ALA A 575 -21.26 -13.25 -30.00
CA ALA A 575 -21.45 -14.53 -30.68
C ALA A 575 -22.67 -15.36 -30.18
N MET A 576 -23.38 -14.93 -29.12
CA MET A 576 -24.46 -15.72 -28.48
C MET A 576 -25.85 -15.04 -28.48
N SER A 577 -26.26 -14.40 -29.58
CA SER A 577 -27.65 -13.97 -29.75
C SER A 577 -28.32 -14.74 -30.89
N PRO A 578 -29.29 -15.63 -30.63
CA PRO A 578 -30.05 -16.28 -31.69
C PRO A 578 -31.00 -15.29 -32.35
N SER A 579 -31.00 -15.29 -33.67
CA SER A 579 -31.90 -14.57 -34.56
C SER A 579 -33.36 -14.91 -34.26
N LYS A 580 -34.20 -13.91 -33.95
CA LYS A 580 -35.66 -14.05 -34.06
C LYS A 580 -36.08 -13.72 -35.50
N PRO A 581 -36.94 -14.54 -36.13
CA PRO A 581 -37.41 -14.27 -37.48
C PRO A 581 -38.46 -13.14 -37.47
N VAL A 582 -38.34 -12.28 -38.46
CA VAL A 582 -39.33 -11.26 -38.81
C VAL A 582 -40.55 -11.95 -39.40
N LYS A 583 -41.73 -11.77 -38.79
CA LYS A 583 -43.01 -12.00 -39.48
C LYS A 583 -43.40 -10.70 -40.18
N SER A 584 -43.45 -10.77 -41.51
CA SER A 584 -44.06 -9.78 -42.37
C SER A 584 -45.56 -10.07 -42.52
N ALA A 585 -46.33 -8.99 -42.53
CA ALA A 585 -47.57 -8.77 -43.28
C ALA A 585 -48.77 -9.70 -42.98
N ALA A 586 -49.99 -9.21 -42.98
CA ALA A 586 -50.49 -7.84 -42.97
C ALA A 586 -51.84 -7.96 -42.27
N VAL A 587 -52.89 -7.36 -42.82
CA VAL A 587 -54.07 -8.20 -42.99
C VAL A 587 -53.69 -9.45 -43.78
#